data_AF-A0A915EDC4-F1
#
_entry.id   AF-A0A915EDC4-F1
#
_cell.length_a   1.000
_cell.length_b   1.000
_cell.length_c   1.000
_cell.angle_alpha   90.00
_cell.angle_beta   90.00
_cell.angle_gamma   90.00
#
_symmetry.space_group_name_H-M   'P 1'
#
loop_
_entity.id
_entity.type
_entity.pdbx_description
1 polymer ?
#
loop_
_entity_poly.entity_id
_entity_poly.type
_entity_poly.pdbx_seq_one_letter_code
_entity_poly.pdbx_strand_id
1 'polypeptide(L)'
;MWEELKQAIRLSDRRFSYTSWTRYKELRNSFYSLKKSSCYAGYISCADWDDPRLFTLPALRRRGIPAEAVNAFVAKLGLTVAQTAIQPSMLDSVVRDYLNTTAPEQDLLSKVSSRARIMTMAVLEPLKVHIDNYLSLGLSDSLETPHFPANPECKNTYRIAFGQTIYIEREDFRPDGEKGYRRLTNNQPVGLKHIGLVLQVKNIQKDSDGVVDSIVATVEKLVDSNIKPKAFIHWVAEPVNCEVRLYEPLFKHKNPEDATAVPDGFLSDCNSNTLKVLPHALIDASVADAKIYDRFQFERTGYFCVDKDSSKQRLVFNRTVLLKEDSGKN
;
A
#
# COMPACT_ATOMS: atom_id res chain seq x y z
N MET A 1 -40.47 -44.13 30.76
CA MET A 1 -40.21 -42.76 30.26
C MET A 1 -38.88 -42.12 30.71
N TRP A 2 -38.63 -41.80 32.00
CA TRP A 2 -37.35 -41.17 32.40
C TRP A 2 -36.15 -42.13 32.47
N GLU A 3 -36.38 -43.42 32.74
CA GLU A 3 -35.32 -44.45 32.73
C GLU A 3 -34.98 -44.96 31.32
N GLU A 4 -35.92 -44.96 30.38
CA GLU A 4 -35.68 -45.31 28.97
C GLU A 4 -34.82 -44.24 28.25
N LEU A 5 -34.95 -42.97 28.66
CA LEU A 5 -34.10 -41.87 28.16
C LEU A 5 -32.65 -41.97 28.62
N LYS A 6 -32.39 -42.53 29.81
CA LYS A 6 -31.02 -42.77 30.31
C LYS A 6 -30.33 -43.93 29.58
N GLN A 7 -31.08 -44.93 29.14
CA GLN A 7 -30.55 -46.04 28.34
C GLN A 7 -30.20 -45.62 26.91
N ALA A 8 -30.98 -44.72 26.29
CA ALA A 8 -30.69 -44.18 24.96
C ALA A 8 -29.42 -43.31 24.92
N ILE A 9 -29.10 -42.57 26.00
CA ILE A 9 -27.88 -41.76 26.10
C ILE A 9 -26.64 -42.64 26.38
N ARG A 10 -26.80 -43.77 27.08
CA ARG A 10 -25.70 -44.75 27.29
C ARG A 10 -25.37 -45.59 26.05
N LEU A 11 -26.28 -45.70 25.07
CA LEU A 11 -26.09 -46.47 23.85
C LEU A 11 -25.54 -45.67 22.67
N SER A 12 -25.36 -44.36 22.80
CA SER A 12 -24.55 -43.61 21.84
C SER A 12 -23.08 -43.67 22.27
N ASP A 13 -22.36 -44.70 21.84
CA ASP A 13 -20.89 -44.73 21.75
C ASP A 13 -20.43 -43.71 20.68
N ARG A 14 -20.86 -42.45 20.82
CA ARG A 14 -20.30 -41.33 20.08
C ARG A 14 -19.05 -40.90 20.84
N ARG A 15 -17.97 -41.64 20.63
CA ARG A 15 -16.63 -41.12 20.88
C ARG A 15 -16.48 -39.85 20.04
N PHE A 16 -16.58 -38.69 20.69
CA PHE A 16 -16.10 -37.45 20.10
C PHE A 16 -14.61 -37.64 19.83
N SER A 17 -14.24 -37.71 18.55
CA SER A 17 -12.84 -37.70 18.15
C SER A 17 -12.28 -36.31 18.43
N TYR A 18 -11.63 -36.14 19.58
CA TYR A 18 -10.83 -34.95 19.84
C TYR A 18 -9.62 -34.98 18.91
N THR A 19 -9.67 -34.18 17.85
CA THR A 19 -8.49 -33.88 17.03
C THR A 19 -7.91 -32.58 17.55
N SER A 20 -6.81 -32.67 18.29
CA SER A 20 -6.05 -31.49 18.72
C SER A 20 -5.16 -31.04 17.55
N TRP A 21 -5.42 -29.85 17.04
CA TRP A 21 -4.51 -29.15 16.16
C TRP A 21 -3.67 -28.20 17.01
N THR A 22 -2.37 -28.11 16.72
CA THR A 22 -1.50 -27.12 17.36
C THR A 22 -2.08 -25.71 17.18
N ARG A 23 -1.90 -24.86 18.20
CA ARG A 23 -2.17 -23.42 18.11
C ARG A 23 -1.55 -22.89 16.81
N TYR A 24 -2.28 -22.02 16.12
CA TYR A 24 -1.93 -21.46 14.81
C TYR A 24 -0.42 -21.25 14.65
N LYS A 25 0.10 -21.60 13.47
CA LYS A 25 1.48 -21.33 13.04
C LYS A 25 1.84 -19.88 13.37
N GLU A 26 2.89 -19.68 14.17
CA GLU A 26 3.25 -18.35 14.69
C GLU A 26 3.88 -17.50 13.60
N LEU A 27 3.37 -16.30 13.36
CA LEU A 27 4.00 -15.31 12.51
C LEU A 27 5.23 -14.78 13.25
N ARG A 28 6.38 -14.88 12.60
CA ARG A 28 7.62 -14.23 13.03
C ARG A 28 7.40 -12.72 13.11
N ASN A 29 8.13 -12.03 13.97
CA ASN A 29 7.95 -10.58 14.22
C ASN A 29 6.52 -10.21 14.67
N SER A 30 5.82 -11.11 15.40
CA SER A 30 4.49 -10.86 15.94
C SER A 30 4.31 -11.45 17.35
N PHE A 31 3.25 -11.03 18.04
CA PHE A 31 2.87 -11.57 19.35
C PHE A 31 1.43 -12.07 19.34
N TYR A 32 1.21 -13.21 20.01
CA TYR A 32 -0.11 -13.84 20.16
C TYR A 32 -0.67 -13.79 21.59
N SER A 33 0.12 -13.32 22.55
CA SER A 33 -0.26 -13.29 23.97
C SER A 33 -0.93 -11.98 24.35
N LEU A 34 -2.19 -12.05 24.78
CA LEU A 34 -2.98 -10.91 25.27
C LEU A 34 -2.27 -10.12 26.39
N LYS A 35 -1.49 -10.79 27.25
CA LYS A 35 -0.73 -10.10 28.31
C LYS A 35 0.45 -9.29 27.76
N LYS A 36 1.17 -9.83 26.76
CA LYS A 36 2.35 -9.16 26.17
C LYS A 36 1.93 -7.98 25.28
N SER A 37 0.81 -8.11 24.56
CA SER A 37 0.23 -7.01 23.78
C SER A 37 -0.21 -5.83 24.67
N SER A 38 -0.73 -6.10 25.87
CA SER A 38 -1.09 -5.04 26.84
C SER A 38 0.12 -4.30 27.42
N CYS A 39 1.26 -4.98 27.64
CA CYS A 39 2.50 -4.32 28.06
C CYS A 39 3.08 -3.42 26.96
N TYR A 40 2.73 -3.70 25.70
CA TYR A 40 3.22 -3.01 24.51
C TYR A 40 2.60 -1.62 24.33
N ALA A 41 1.31 -1.46 24.63
CA ALA A 41 0.58 -0.19 24.56
C ALA A 41 1.16 0.91 25.49
N GLY A 42 1.96 0.52 26.49
CA GLY A 42 2.64 1.46 27.39
C GLY A 42 4.08 1.82 27.01
N TYR A 43 4.75 1.05 26.13
CA TYR A 43 6.18 1.23 25.81
C TYR A 43 6.43 1.77 24.40
N ILE A 44 5.59 1.39 23.44
CA ILE A 44 5.52 2.01 22.13
C ILE A 44 4.16 2.67 22.06
N SER A 45 4.09 3.89 21.54
CA SER A 45 2.84 4.57 21.18
C SER A 45 2.09 3.80 20.08
N CYS A 46 1.65 2.58 20.36
CA CYS A 46 0.69 1.82 19.58
C CYS A 46 -0.69 2.34 19.95
N ALA A 47 -1.37 2.94 18.97
CA ALA A 47 -2.51 3.81 19.24
C ALA A 47 -3.73 3.06 19.82
N ASP A 48 -3.79 1.73 19.68
CA ASP A 48 -4.75 0.84 20.33
C ASP A 48 -4.44 -0.63 19.92
N TRP A 49 -5.29 -1.58 20.32
CA TRP A 49 -5.29 -2.98 19.84
C TRP A 49 -5.52 -3.14 18.34
N ASP A 50 -6.01 -2.09 17.68
CA ASP A 50 -6.23 -2.05 16.24
C ASP A 50 -5.11 -1.36 15.47
N ASP A 51 -3.97 -1.08 16.10
CA ASP A 51 -2.80 -0.50 15.44
C ASP A 51 -2.34 -1.36 14.25
N PRO A 52 -2.24 -0.82 13.02
CA PRO A 52 -1.91 -1.59 11.82
C PRO A 52 -0.58 -2.34 11.84
N ARG A 53 0.31 -2.04 12.79
CA ARG A 53 1.58 -2.76 12.99
C ARG A 53 1.40 -4.10 13.71
N LEU A 54 0.26 -4.29 14.37
CA LEU A 54 -0.08 -5.52 15.08
C LEU A 54 -0.69 -6.56 14.11
N PHE A 55 -0.67 -7.83 14.52
CA PHE A 55 -1.27 -8.95 13.79
C PHE A 55 -2.60 -9.42 14.39
N THR A 56 -3.29 -8.55 15.13
CA THR A 56 -4.66 -8.80 15.61
C THR A 56 -5.64 -8.67 14.44
N LEU A 57 -6.79 -9.36 14.49
CA LEU A 57 -7.80 -9.23 13.43
C LEU A 57 -8.28 -7.77 13.21
N PRO A 58 -8.52 -6.96 14.26
CA PRO A 58 -8.83 -5.53 14.08
C PRO A 58 -7.69 -4.75 13.41
N ALA A 59 -6.44 -5.03 13.79
CA ALA A 59 -5.28 -4.37 13.19
C ALA A 59 -5.10 -4.72 11.71
N LEU A 60 -5.23 -5.99 11.33
CA LEU A 60 -5.15 -6.41 9.93
C LEU A 60 -6.26 -5.75 9.09
N ARG A 61 -7.48 -5.65 9.64
CA ARG A 61 -8.58 -4.93 8.99
C ARG A 61 -8.27 -3.43 8.84
N ARG A 62 -7.75 -2.77 9.88
CA ARG A 62 -7.37 -1.36 9.85
C ARG A 62 -6.20 -1.07 8.90
N ARG A 63 -5.26 -2.02 8.80
CA ARG A 63 -4.18 -2.03 7.81
C ARG A 63 -4.72 -2.12 6.38
N GLY A 64 -5.95 -2.59 6.19
CA GLY A 64 -6.59 -2.70 4.88
C GLY A 64 -6.49 -4.08 4.23
N ILE A 65 -6.18 -5.12 5.02
CA ILE A 65 -6.12 -6.49 4.54
C ILE A 65 -7.55 -7.05 4.38
N PRO A 66 -7.95 -7.49 3.18
CA PRO A 66 -9.26 -8.11 2.96
C PRO A 66 -9.41 -9.41 3.76
N ALA A 67 -10.62 -9.69 4.26
CA ALA A 67 -10.89 -10.90 5.04
C ALA A 67 -10.67 -12.17 4.19
N GLU A 68 -11.00 -12.07 2.91
CA GLU A 68 -10.80 -13.10 1.90
C GLU A 68 -9.31 -13.43 1.69
N ALA A 69 -8.44 -12.43 1.74
CA ALA A 69 -6.99 -12.64 1.66
C ALA A 69 -6.47 -13.37 2.91
N VAL A 70 -7.02 -13.08 4.10
CA VAL A 70 -6.71 -13.83 5.33
C VAL A 70 -7.17 -15.28 5.18
N ASN A 71 -8.39 -15.51 4.69
CA ASN A 71 -8.91 -16.87 4.47
C ASN A 71 -8.07 -17.65 3.45
N ALA A 72 -7.65 -17.00 2.36
CA ALA A 72 -6.76 -17.59 1.36
C ALA A 72 -5.38 -17.92 1.94
N PHE A 73 -4.84 -17.05 2.81
CA PHE A 73 -3.58 -17.29 3.51
C PHE A 73 -3.69 -18.52 4.42
N VAL A 74 -4.75 -18.61 5.22
CA VAL A 74 -5.03 -19.77 6.08
C VAL A 74 -5.15 -21.07 5.26
N ALA A 75 -5.90 -21.03 4.15
CA ALA A 75 -6.06 -22.18 3.27
C ALA A 75 -4.71 -22.63 2.67
N LYS A 76 -3.86 -21.67 2.26
CA LYS A 76 -2.53 -21.93 1.68
C LYS A 76 -1.56 -22.57 2.66
N LEU A 77 -1.64 -22.24 3.94
CA LEU A 77 -0.77 -22.80 4.97
C LEU A 77 -1.04 -24.27 5.26
N GLY A 78 -2.28 -24.72 5.02
CA GLY A 78 -2.74 -26.06 5.38
C GLY A 78 -2.81 -26.30 6.88
N LEU A 79 -3.53 -27.35 7.27
CA LEU A 79 -3.62 -27.79 8.66
C LEU A 79 -2.51 -28.82 8.92
N THR A 80 -1.62 -28.51 9.86
CA THR A 80 -0.52 -29.40 10.27
C THR A 80 -0.44 -29.47 11.80
N VAL A 81 0.01 -30.61 12.32
CA VAL A 81 0.22 -30.83 13.76
C VAL A 81 1.58 -30.29 14.25
N ALA A 82 2.48 -29.95 13.31
CA ALA A 82 3.76 -29.32 13.63
C ALA A 82 3.58 -27.81 13.86
N GLN A 83 4.22 -27.27 14.90
CA GLN A 83 4.40 -25.83 15.07
C GLN A 83 5.37 -25.33 14.00
N THR A 84 4.93 -24.36 13.18
CA THR A 84 5.83 -23.72 12.22
C THR A 84 5.75 -22.21 12.34
N ALA A 85 6.91 -21.56 12.34
CA ALA A 85 7.00 -20.12 12.35
C ALA A 85 6.98 -19.56 10.92
N ILE A 86 5.96 -18.77 10.57
CA ILE A 86 5.75 -18.21 9.22
C ILE A 86 6.28 -16.78 9.16
N GLN A 87 6.92 -16.39 8.06
CA GLN A 87 7.34 -15.00 7.87
C GLN A 87 6.15 -14.12 7.45
N PRO A 88 6.00 -12.89 8.01
CA PRO A 88 4.96 -11.94 7.60
C PRO A 88 4.93 -11.65 6.09
N SER A 89 6.09 -11.72 5.42
CA SER A 89 6.21 -11.56 3.97
C SER A 89 5.34 -12.54 3.17
N MET A 90 5.03 -13.73 3.72
CA MET A 90 4.13 -14.68 3.08
C MET A 90 2.68 -14.18 3.11
N LEU A 91 2.25 -13.59 4.23
CA LEU A 91 0.94 -12.93 4.31
C LEU A 91 0.89 -11.77 3.32
N ASP A 92 1.92 -10.92 3.31
CA ASP A 92 2.00 -9.79 2.37
C ASP A 92 1.96 -10.24 0.90
N SER A 93 2.57 -11.40 0.58
CA SER A 93 2.48 -12.01 -0.76
C SER A 93 1.05 -12.40 -1.10
N VAL A 94 0.35 -13.12 -0.22
CA VAL A 94 -1.03 -13.54 -0.48
C VAL A 94 -1.97 -12.34 -0.58
N VAL A 95 -1.77 -11.33 0.27
CA VAL A 95 -2.54 -10.08 0.22
C VAL A 95 -2.28 -9.34 -1.10
N ARG A 96 -1.02 -9.25 -1.53
CA ARG A 96 -0.68 -8.63 -2.82
C ARG A 96 -1.30 -9.38 -3.99
N ASP A 97 -1.21 -10.70 -4.00
CA ASP A 97 -1.81 -11.52 -5.05
C ASP A 97 -3.32 -11.31 -5.07
N TYR A 98 -3.98 -11.28 -3.92
CA TYR A 98 -5.41 -11.02 -3.81
C TYR A 98 -5.77 -9.59 -4.33
N LEU A 99 -5.05 -8.56 -3.88
CA LEU A 99 -5.28 -7.19 -4.34
C LEU A 99 -4.94 -7.00 -5.84
N ASN A 100 -4.04 -7.81 -6.39
CA ASN A 100 -3.73 -7.87 -7.83
C ASN A 100 -4.78 -8.63 -8.66
N THR A 101 -5.35 -9.74 -8.15
CA THR A 101 -6.07 -10.74 -8.97
C THR A 101 -7.58 -10.82 -8.77
N THR A 102 -8.14 -10.33 -7.66
CA THR A 102 -9.59 -10.46 -7.40
C THR A 102 -10.37 -9.27 -8.00
N ALA A 103 -11.42 -9.40 -8.82
CA ALA A 103 -12.31 -10.51 -9.17
C ALA A 103 -12.92 -10.34 -10.60
N PRO A 104 -13.47 -11.42 -11.20
CA PRO A 104 -14.32 -11.38 -12.39
C PRO A 104 -15.50 -10.40 -12.25
N GLU A 105 -16.02 -9.95 -13.39
CA GLU A 105 -17.06 -8.91 -13.54
C GLU A 105 -18.29 -9.09 -12.62
N GLN A 106 -18.66 -10.32 -12.25
CA GLN A 106 -19.81 -10.60 -11.37
C GLN A 106 -19.73 -9.99 -9.95
N ASP A 107 -18.54 -9.72 -9.41
CA ASP A 107 -18.38 -9.16 -8.05
C ASP A 107 -18.44 -7.62 -8.01
N LEU A 108 -18.55 -6.96 -9.17
CA LEU A 108 -18.78 -5.50 -9.29
C LEU A 108 -20.16 -5.07 -8.75
N LEU A 109 -21.10 -6.03 -8.59
CA LEU A 109 -22.41 -5.77 -8.02
C LEU A 109 -22.38 -5.61 -6.49
N SER A 110 -21.34 -6.11 -5.80
CA SER A 110 -21.14 -5.86 -4.37
C SER A 110 -20.31 -4.57 -4.19
N LYS A 111 -21.00 -3.45 -3.97
CA LYS A 111 -20.47 -2.06 -3.83
C LYS A 111 -19.32 -1.85 -2.82
N VAL A 112 -18.88 -2.88 -2.09
CA VAL A 112 -17.93 -2.82 -0.96
C VAL A 112 -16.55 -3.42 -1.30
N SER A 113 -16.47 -4.33 -2.28
CA SER A 113 -15.19 -4.93 -2.71
C SER A 113 -14.58 -4.24 -3.94
N SER A 114 -15.40 -3.50 -4.70
CA SER A 114 -15.09 -2.98 -6.04
C SER A 114 -14.01 -1.88 -6.09
N ARG A 115 -13.76 -1.16 -4.98
CA ARG A 115 -12.83 -0.02 -4.99
C ARG A 115 -11.37 -0.39 -4.81
N ALA A 116 -11.07 -1.59 -4.31
CA ALA A 116 -9.71 -2.11 -4.18
C ALA A 116 -8.90 -2.15 -5.50
N ARG A 117 -9.57 -1.93 -6.64
CA ARG A 117 -9.06 -2.02 -8.00
C ARG A 117 -8.73 -0.67 -8.64
N ILE A 118 -8.93 0.45 -7.94
CA ILE A 118 -8.66 1.77 -8.53
C ILE A 118 -7.16 2.06 -8.40
N MET A 119 -6.44 1.91 -9.50
CA MET A 119 -5.11 2.51 -9.63
C MET A 119 -5.30 4.02 -9.65
N THR A 120 -4.68 4.70 -8.70
CA THR A 120 -4.72 6.16 -8.56
C THR A 120 -3.31 6.69 -8.49
N MET A 121 -3.12 7.91 -8.99
CA MET A 121 -1.85 8.60 -8.86
C MET A 121 -1.83 9.33 -7.52
N ALA A 122 -0.79 9.06 -6.74
CA ALA A 122 -0.54 9.71 -5.47
C ALA A 122 0.96 9.94 -5.36
N VAL A 123 1.33 11.13 -4.90
CA VAL A 123 2.70 11.58 -4.69
C VAL A 123 2.88 11.79 -3.20
N LEU A 124 3.76 11.01 -2.59
CA LEU A 124 3.98 10.98 -1.14
C LEU A 124 4.85 12.15 -0.67
N GLU A 125 5.90 12.47 -1.41
CA GLU A 125 6.82 13.57 -1.12
C GLU A 125 6.83 14.52 -2.32
N PRO A 126 5.90 15.49 -2.39
CA PRO A 126 5.67 16.26 -3.60
C PRO A 126 6.82 17.19 -3.97
N LEU A 127 7.12 17.20 -5.26
CA LEU A 127 7.97 18.18 -5.92
C LEU A 127 7.16 18.86 -7.03
N LYS A 128 7.05 20.19 -6.94
CA LYS A 128 6.26 20.99 -7.86
C LYS A 128 6.96 21.14 -9.21
N VAL A 129 6.23 20.92 -10.29
CA VAL A 129 6.71 21.11 -11.66
C VAL A 129 5.76 22.03 -12.41
N HIS A 130 6.32 23.09 -13.00
CA HIS A 130 5.62 24.03 -13.84
C HIS A 130 5.97 23.79 -15.32
N ILE A 131 4.95 23.54 -16.14
CA ILE A 131 5.10 23.26 -17.57
C ILE A 131 5.00 24.58 -18.35
N ASP A 132 6.13 25.03 -18.88
CA ASP A 132 6.26 26.33 -19.55
C ASP A 132 5.47 26.38 -20.88
N ASN A 133 5.50 25.29 -21.65
CA ASN A 133 4.86 25.20 -22.97
C ASN A 133 3.44 24.59 -22.94
N TYR A 134 2.75 24.62 -21.80
CA TYR A 134 1.42 24.01 -21.64
C TYR A 134 0.38 24.58 -22.63
N LEU A 135 0.23 25.91 -22.66
CA LEU A 135 -0.78 26.60 -23.48
C LEU A 135 -0.57 26.37 -24.99
N SER A 136 0.68 26.28 -25.43
CA SER A 136 1.02 26.06 -26.84
C SER A 136 0.67 24.66 -27.36
N LEU A 137 0.47 23.68 -26.46
CA LEU A 137 0.21 22.29 -26.86
C LEU A 137 -1.28 21.96 -27.02
N GLY A 138 -2.17 22.86 -26.57
CA GLY A 138 -3.63 22.65 -26.64
C GLY A 138 -4.06 21.33 -25.99
N LEU A 139 -3.45 20.97 -24.86
CA LEU A 139 -3.75 19.73 -24.14
C LEU A 139 -5.12 19.82 -23.48
N SER A 140 -5.78 18.66 -23.34
CA SER A 140 -7.01 18.56 -22.55
C SER A 140 -6.68 18.72 -21.06
N ASP A 141 -7.51 19.47 -20.34
CA ASP A 141 -7.39 19.65 -18.88
C ASP A 141 -7.80 18.39 -18.09
N SER A 142 -8.26 17.33 -18.77
CA SER A 142 -8.53 16.04 -18.13
C SER A 142 -8.25 14.87 -19.06
N LEU A 143 -7.96 13.72 -18.46
CA LEU A 143 -7.63 12.48 -19.15
C LEU A 143 -8.44 11.30 -18.60
N GLU A 144 -8.94 10.44 -19.48
CA GLU A 144 -9.62 9.22 -19.07
C GLU A 144 -8.61 8.09 -18.88
N THR A 145 -8.55 7.55 -17.66
CA THR A 145 -7.64 6.46 -17.29
C THR A 145 -8.48 5.24 -16.86
N PRO A 146 -8.17 4.03 -17.33
CA PRO A 146 -8.85 2.84 -16.88
C PRO A 146 -8.53 2.59 -15.41
N HIS A 147 -9.53 2.17 -14.62
CA HIS A 147 -9.30 1.83 -13.22
C HIS A 147 -8.26 0.72 -13.05
N PHE A 148 -8.20 -0.23 -13.99
CA PHE A 148 -7.26 -1.35 -13.94
C PHE A 148 -6.74 -1.71 -15.35
N PRO A 149 -5.59 -1.14 -15.76
CA PRO A 149 -4.98 -1.37 -17.07
C PRO A 149 -4.60 -2.83 -17.34
N ALA A 150 -4.32 -3.62 -16.30
CA ALA A 150 -3.89 -5.01 -16.43
C ALA A 150 -5.03 -6.00 -16.72
N ASN A 151 -6.30 -5.58 -16.58
CA ASN A 151 -7.44 -6.37 -17.02
C ASN A 151 -8.05 -5.77 -18.29
N PRO A 152 -7.93 -6.45 -19.44
CA PRO A 152 -8.54 -6.02 -20.69
C PRO A 152 -10.07 -5.87 -20.64
N GLU A 153 -10.74 -6.55 -19.70
CA GLU A 153 -12.20 -6.52 -19.53
C GLU A 153 -12.67 -5.34 -18.67
N CYS A 154 -11.76 -4.60 -18.02
CA CYS A 154 -12.12 -3.45 -17.20
C CYS A 154 -12.48 -2.25 -18.08
N LYS A 155 -13.78 -2.05 -18.33
CA LYS A 155 -14.30 -0.93 -19.12
C LYS A 155 -14.46 0.38 -18.34
N ASN A 156 -14.39 0.32 -17.02
CA ASN A 156 -14.59 1.50 -16.18
C ASN A 156 -13.34 2.39 -16.25
N THR A 157 -13.54 3.64 -16.63
CA THR A 157 -12.53 4.70 -16.59
C THR A 157 -12.90 5.74 -15.55
N TYR A 158 -11.91 6.48 -15.09
CA TYR A 158 -12.11 7.69 -14.31
C TYR A 158 -11.29 8.83 -14.93
N ARG A 159 -11.70 10.05 -14.61
CA ARG A 159 -11.05 11.25 -15.10
C ARG A 159 -9.99 11.72 -14.11
N ILE A 160 -8.82 11.99 -14.64
CA ILE A 160 -7.67 12.56 -13.93
C ILE A 160 -7.49 13.97 -14.47
N ALA A 161 -7.36 14.95 -13.58
CA ALA A 161 -7.07 16.31 -13.98
C ALA A 161 -5.64 16.40 -14.55
N PHE A 162 -5.44 17.27 -15.52
CA PHE A 162 -4.12 17.68 -15.98
C PHE A 162 -4.09 19.20 -16.11
N GLY A 163 -2.93 19.79 -15.91
CA GLY A 163 -2.79 21.23 -15.94
C GLY A 163 -1.36 21.67 -16.09
N GLN A 164 -1.18 22.99 -16.15
CA GLN A 164 0.14 23.62 -16.27
C GLN A 164 1.06 23.29 -15.09
N THR A 165 0.49 23.07 -13.91
CA THR A 165 1.24 22.69 -12.71
C THR A 165 0.92 21.25 -12.35
N ILE A 166 1.97 20.43 -12.26
CA ILE A 166 1.89 19.05 -11.80
C ILE A 166 2.82 18.84 -10.61
N TYR A 167 2.62 17.75 -9.89
CA TYR A 167 3.50 17.29 -8.82
C TYR A 167 4.00 15.89 -9.17
N ILE A 168 5.28 15.67 -8.90
CA ILE A 168 5.95 14.37 -9.04
C ILE A 168 6.60 14.00 -7.71
N GLU A 169 7.01 12.74 -7.57
CA GLU A 169 7.80 12.35 -6.39
C GLU A 169 9.15 13.05 -6.38
N ARG A 170 9.53 13.55 -5.21
CA ARG A 170 10.84 14.17 -4.98
C ARG A 170 11.99 13.23 -5.32
N GLU A 171 11.83 11.93 -5.08
CA GLU A 171 12.82 10.91 -5.42
C GLU A 171 12.96 10.61 -6.93
N ASP A 172 11.97 11.00 -7.74
CA ASP A 172 11.97 10.79 -9.19
C ASP A 172 12.76 11.88 -9.94
N PHE A 173 13.23 12.93 -9.25
CA PHE A 173 14.15 13.93 -9.78
C PHE A 173 15.52 13.91 -9.08
N ARG A 174 16.58 13.81 -9.88
CA ARG A 174 17.97 14.01 -9.41
C ARG A 174 18.74 14.86 -10.42
N PRO A 175 19.33 16.00 -10.01
CA PRO A 175 20.12 16.83 -10.94
C PRO A 175 21.25 16.03 -11.60
N ASP A 176 22.00 15.29 -10.79
CA ASP A 176 23.09 14.41 -11.20
C ASP A 176 22.65 12.94 -11.03
N GLY A 177 22.35 12.28 -12.15
CA GLY A 177 21.94 10.88 -12.16
C GLY A 177 23.14 9.93 -12.12
N GLU A 178 23.11 8.96 -11.21
CA GLU A 178 24.08 7.87 -11.17
C GLU A 178 23.87 6.87 -12.31
N LYS A 179 24.89 6.04 -12.59
CA LYS A 179 24.76 4.92 -13.54
C LYS A 179 23.64 3.98 -13.07
N GLY A 180 22.59 3.85 -13.88
CA GLY A 180 21.42 3.03 -13.56
C GLY A 180 20.15 3.85 -13.30
N TYR A 181 20.28 5.15 -12.96
CA TYR A 181 19.12 6.00 -12.73
C TYR A 181 18.36 6.33 -14.03
N ARG A 182 17.09 5.92 -14.11
CA ARG A 182 16.27 6.03 -15.34
C ARG A 182 15.20 7.12 -15.30
N ARG A 183 15.04 7.82 -14.17
CA ARG A 183 14.01 8.86 -13.97
C ARG A 183 14.55 10.24 -14.38
N LEU A 184 13.90 11.32 -13.96
CA LEU A 184 14.17 12.68 -14.45
C LEU A 184 15.52 13.21 -13.93
N THR A 185 16.34 13.72 -14.84
CA THR A 185 17.55 14.50 -14.51
C THR A 185 17.63 15.72 -15.41
N ASN A 186 18.65 16.57 -15.21
CA ASN A 186 18.85 17.77 -16.04
C ASN A 186 19.05 17.43 -17.53
N ASN A 187 19.66 16.28 -17.80
CA ASN A 187 19.99 15.85 -19.16
C ASN A 187 19.18 14.61 -19.60
N GLN A 188 18.28 14.11 -18.75
CA GLN A 188 17.52 12.89 -19.01
C GLN A 188 16.02 13.15 -18.86
N PRO A 189 15.25 13.05 -19.96
CA PRO A 189 13.79 13.15 -19.92
C PRO A 189 13.14 11.93 -19.28
N VAL A 190 11.91 12.12 -18.82
CA VAL A 190 11.06 11.05 -18.27
C VAL A 190 9.68 11.09 -18.93
N GLY A 191 9.06 9.91 -19.09
CA GLY A 191 7.69 9.84 -19.57
C GLY A 191 6.70 10.06 -18.43
N LEU A 192 5.61 10.76 -18.70
CA LEU A 192 4.48 10.87 -17.80
C LEU A 192 3.49 9.72 -18.08
N LYS A 193 3.14 8.95 -17.05
CA LYS A 193 2.19 7.84 -17.21
C LYS A 193 0.83 8.32 -17.71
N HIS A 194 0.17 7.48 -18.51
CA HIS A 194 -1.19 7.62 -19.06
C HIS A 194 -1.42 8.79 -20.04
N ILE A 195 -0.59 9.82 -20.05
CA ILE A 195 -0.79 11.01 -20.89
C ILE A 195 0.02 11.03 -22.19
N GLY A 196 1.03 10.15 -22.31
CA GLY A 196 1.84 10.07 -23.54
C GLY A 196 2.70 11.33 -23.78
N LEU A 197 3.14 11.99 -22.70
CA LEU A 197 4.03 13.14 -22.74
C LEU A 197 5.40 12.79 -22.19
N VAL A 198 6.43 13.46 -22.72
CA VAL A 198 7.82 13.38 -22.27
C VAL A 198 8.17 14.70 -21.61
N LEU A 199 8.55 14.66 -20.33
CA LEU A 199 8.92 15.80 -19.51
C LEU A 199 10.44 16.01 -19.54
N GLN A 200 10.85 17.26 -19.75
CA GLN A 200 12.24 17.72 -19.77
C GLN A 200 12.46 18.90 -18.85
N VAL A 201 13.55 18.90 -18.09
CA VAL A 201 13.91 20.01 -17.21
C VAL A 201 14.46 21.16 -18.04
N LYS A 202 13.91 22.36 -17.82
CA LYS A 202 14.40 23.61 -18.40
C LYS A 202 15.17 24.44 -17.38
N ASN A 203 14.62 24.56 -16.17
CA ASN A 203 15.25 25.29 -15.08
C ASN A 203 14.86 24.68 -13.72
N ILE A 204 15.72 24.87 -12.72
CA ILE A 204 15.51 24.39 -11.36
C ILE A 204 15.47 25.60 -10.44
N GLN A 205 14.43 25.68 -9.62
CA GLN A 205 14.34 26.67 -8.56
C GLN A 205 14.72 26.01 -7.24
N LYS A 206 15.68 26.61 -6.55
CA LYS A 206 16.16 26.16 -5.24
C LYS A 206 15.72 27.14 -4.17
N ASP A 207 15.49 26.63 -2.98
CA ASP A 207 15.24 27.44 -1.79
C ASP A 207 16.54 28.06 -1.23
N SER A 208 16.41 28.78 -0.12
CA SER A 208 17.53 29.41 0.58
C SER A 208 18.59 28.42 1.09
N ASP A 209 18.20 27.16 1.30
CA ASP A 209 19.07 26.08 1.80
C ASP A 209 19.72 25.29 0.65
N GLY A 210 19.43 25.67 -0.60
CA GLY A 210 19.96 25.03 -1.80
C GLY A 210 19.25 23.72 -2.18
N VAL A 211 18.13 23.39 -1.51
CA VAL A 211 17.27 22.25 -1.83
C VAL A 211 16.35 22.64 -2.98
N VAL A 212 16.03 21.66 -3.84
CA VAL A 212 15.16 21.89 -4.99
C VAL A 212 13.72 22.05 -4.51
N ASP A 213 13.16 23.25 -4.68
CA ASP A 213 11.78 23.58 -4.32
C ASP A 213 10.82 23.29 -5.47
N SER A 214 11.16 23.75 -6.68
CA SER A 214 10.34 23.53 -7.87
C SER A 214 11.15 23.43 -9.16
N ILE A 215 10.55 22.84 -10.18
CA ILE A 215 11.14 22.64 -11.50
C ILE A 215 10.32 23.37 -12.54
N VAL A 216 10.96 24.12 -13.42
CA VAL A 216 10.36 24.58 -14.67
C VAL A 216 10.75 23.60 -15.76
N ALA A 217 9.77 23.05 -16.43
CA ALA A 217 9.94 21.98 -17.40
C ALA A 217 9.19 22.28 -18.70
N THR A 218 9.59 21.61 -19.77
CA THR A 218 8.86 21.56 -21.04
C THR A 218 8.38 20.13 -21.26
N VAL A 219 7.27 19.99 -22.00
CA VAL A 219 6.75 18.68 -22.39
C VAL A 219 6.63 18.55 -23.91
N GLU A 220 6.86 17.35 -24.42
CA GLU A 220 6.65 16.98 -25.82
C GLU A 220 5.71 15.77 -25.90
N LYS A 221 4.90 15.68 -26.96
CA LYS A 221 4.08 14.48 -27.21
C LYS A 221 5.01 13.34 -27.60
N LEU A 222 4.85 12.18 -26.95
CA LEU A 222 5.69 11.00 -27.18
C LEU A 222 5.69 10.56 -28.65
N VAL A 223 4.57 10.74 -29.36
CA VAL A 223 4.40 10.39 -30.77
C VAL A 223 5.22 11.30 -31.69
N ASP A 224 5.37 12.58 -31.32
CA ASP A 224 6.06 13.60 -32.13
C ASP A 224 7.53 13.75 -31.69
N SER A 225 7.86 13.32 -30.47
CA SER A 225 9.20 13.42 -29.91
C SER A 225 10.12 12.36 -30.51
N ASN A 226 11.31 12.77 -30.94
CA ASN A 226 12.42 11.84 -31.23
C ASN A 226 13.05 11.24 -29.95
N ILE A 227 12.42 11.48 -28.81
CA ILE A 227 12.98 11.31 -27.48
C ILE A 227 12.27 10.16 -26.80
N LYS A 228 12.93 9.01 -26.73
CA LYS A 228 12.40 7.84 -26.03
C LYS A 228 12.77 7.90 -24.54
N PRO A 229 11.83 8.14 -23.62
CA PRO A 229 12.14 8.18 -22.20
C PRO A 229 12.56 6.79 -21.71
N LYS A 230 13.51 6.76 -20.76
CA LYS A 230 14.01 5.49 -20.18
C LYS A 230 13.06 4.90 -19.13
N ALA A 231 12.21 5.71 -18.54
CA ALA A 231 11.20 5.32 -17.56
C ALA A 231 9.97 6.21 -17.64
N PHE A 232 8.88 5.73 -17.05
CA PHE A 232 7.64 6.48 -16.88
C PHE A 232 7.31 6.63 -15.39
N ILE A 233 7.03 7.85 -14.96
CA ILE A 233 6.72 8.20 -13.57
C ILE A 233 5.23 8.53 -13.42
N HIS A 234 4.72 8.37 -12.21
CA HIS A 234 3.39 8.88 -11.87
C HIS A 234 3.49 10.37 -11.54
N TRP A 235 2.36 11.06 -11.57
CA TRP A 235 2.26 12.49 -11.35
C TRP A 235 0.83 12.82 -10.91
N VAL A 236 0.61 13.97 -10.29
CA VAL A 236 -0.74 14.46 -9.96
C VAL A 236 -0.90 15.92 -10.37
N ALA A 237 -2.08 16.31 -10.85
CA ALA A 237 -2.47 17.69 -11.08
C ALA A 237 -3.78 17.97 -10.34
N GLU A 238 -4.00 19.22 -9.95
CA GLU A 238 -5.14 19.63 -9.11
C GLU A 238 -5.42 18.67 -7.91
N PRO A 239 -4.39 18.31 -7.13
CA PRO A 239 -4.51 17.23 -6.15
C PRO A 239 -5.28 17.64 -4.90
N VAL A 240 -5.74 16.63 -4.17
CA VAL A 240 -6.24 16.74 -2.80
C VAL A 240 -5.12 16.39 -1.82
N ASN A 241 -5.02 17.14 -0.72
CA ASN A 241 -4.10 16.84 0.37
C ASN A 241 -4.55 15.62 1.17
N CYS A 242 -3.63 14.72 1.47
CA CYS A 242 -3.88 13.57 2.33
C CYS A 242 -2.70 13.26 3.24
N GLU A 243 -3.00 12.56 4.34
CA GLU A 243 -1.99 11.97 5.21
C GLU A 243 -1.75 10.53 4.79
N VAL A 244 -0.48 10.14 4.65
CA VAL A 244 -0.10 8.76 4.34
C VAL A 244 0.76 8.21 5.48
N ARG A 245 0.39 7.02 5.97
CA ARG A 245 1.07 6.32 7.05
C ARG A 245 1.78 5.09 6.51
N LEU A 246 3.11 5.10 6.60
CA LEU A 246 3.97 4.01 6.17
C LEU A 246 4.44 3.24 7.40
N TYR A 247 4.17 1.93 7.42
CA TYR A 247 4.46 1.05 8.54
C TYR A 247 5.69 0.17 8.26
N GLU A 248 6.60 0.12 9.23
CA GLU A 248 7.78 -0.76 9.24
C GLU A 248 7.63 -1.85 10.31
N PRO A 249 8.40 -2.96 10.23
CA PRO A 249 8.35 -4.04 11.22
C PRO A 249 8.59 -3.54 12.65
N LEU A 250 7.78 -4.03 13.60
CA LEU A 250 7.82 -3.64 15.02
C LEU A 250 9.12 -4.04 15.72
N PHE A 251 9.70 -5.16 15.30
CA PHE A 251 10.92 -5.71 15.88
C PHE A 251 12.04 -5.71 14.86
N LYS A 252 13.28 -5.52 15.32
CA LYS A 252 14.45 -5.58 14.44
C LYS A 252 14.75 -7.04 14.08
N HIS A 253 14.54 -7.98 15.00
CA HIS A 253 14.79 -9.40 14.74
C HIS A 253 13.54 -10.13 14.23
N LYS A 254 13.77 -11.23 13.50
CA LYS A 254 12.70 -12.11 13.01
C LYS A 254 12.01 -12.86 14.15
N ASN A 255 12.75 -13.20 15.21
CA ASN A 255 12.20 -13.91 16.37
C ASN A 255 12.53 -13.14 17.66
N PRO A 256 11.72 -12.14 18.02
CA PRO A 256 11.99 -11.28 19.18
C PRO A 256 11.83 -12.00 20.52
N GLU A 257 11.19 -13.17 20.55
CA GLU A 257 11.04 -14.00 21.76
C GLU A 257 12.23 -14.92 22.02
N ASP A 258 13.16 -15.03 21.08
CA ASP A 258 14.34 -15.88 21.23
C ASP A 258 15.37 -15.20 22.14
N ALA A 259 15.53 -15.73 23.35
CA ALA A 259 16.50 -15.21 24.32
C ALA A 259 17.95 -15.30 23.83
N THR A 260 18.26 -16.13 22.83
CA THR A 260 19.60 -16.15 22.22
C THR A 260 19.81 -14.99 21.25
N ALA A 261 18.76 -14.54 20.57
CA ALA A 261 18.81 -13.40 19.66
C ALA A 261 18.58 -12.07 20.37
N VAL A 262 17.76 -12.07 21.44
CA VAL A 262 17.39 -10.89 22.22
C VAL A 262 17.58 -11.19 23.72
N PRO A 263 18.82 -11.11 24.23
CA PRO A 263 19.15 -11.47 25.62
C PRO A 263 18.43 -10.61 26.65
N ASP A 264 18.25 -9.33 26.35
CA ASP A 264 17.59 -8.34 27.22
C ASP A 264 16.06 -8.37 27.11
N GLY A 265 15.52 -9.38 26.40
CA GLY A 265 14.10 -9.57 26.18
C GLY A 265 13.51 -8.71 25.06
N PHE A 266 12.38 -9.15 24.51
CA PHE A 266 11.76 -8.58 23.29
C PHE A 266 11.51 -7.06 23.30
N LEU A 267 11.39 -6.42 24.47
CA LEU A 267 11.18 -4.97 24.56
C LEU A 267 12.43 -4.19 24.10
N SER A 268 13.64 -4.72 24.29
CA SER A 268 14.86 -4.08 23.78
C SER A 268 14.98 -4.17 22.24
N ASP A 269 14.26 -5.11 21.63
CA ASP A 269 14.25 -5.34 20.19
C ASP A 269 13.24 -4.47 19.42
N CYS A 270 12.50 -3.63 20.14
CA CYS A 270 11.57 -2.68 19.57
C CYS A 270 12.26 -1.74 18.57
N ASN A 271 11.66 -1.60 17.39
CA ASN A 271 12.06 -0.62 16.41
C ASN A 271 11.42 0.75 16.75
N SER A 272 12.24 1.79 16.83
CA SER A 272 11.78 3.16 17.08
C SER A 272 11.12 3.79 15.84
N ASN A 273 11.50 3.35 14.64
CA ASN A 273 11.08 3.92 13.37
C ASN A 273 10.06 3.02 12.67
N THR A 274 8.94 2.77 13.35
CA THR A 274 7.90 1.83 12.88
C THR A 274 6.76 2.49 12.13
N LEU A 275 6.66 3.81 12.21
CA LEU A 275 5.62 4.61 11.55
C LEU A 275 6.25 5.89 11.01
N LYS A 276 6.26 6.06 9.68
CA LYS A 276 6.53 7.34 9.02
C LYS A 276 5.19 7.94 8.59
N VAL A 277 4.85 9.10 9.14
CA VAL A 277 3.66 9.86 8.77
C VAL A 277 4.05 10.94 7.78
N LEU A 278 3.36 10.98 6.64
CA LEU A 278 3.53 11.96 5.58
C LEU A 278 2.25 12.82 5.51
N PRO A 279 2.20 13.98 6.19
CA PRO A 279 0.97 14.77 6.34
C PRO A 279 0.58 15.59 5.11
N HIS A 280 1.49 15.73 4.14
CA HIS A 280 1.34 16.60 2.96
C HIS A 280 1.45 15.81 1.65
N ALA A 281 1.05 14.54 1.67
CA ALA A 281 0.97 13.77 0.44
C ALA A 281 -0.17 14.32 -0.44
N LEU A 282 -0.02 14.17 -1.75
CA LEU A 282 -0.95 14.65 -2.76
C LEU A 282 -1.54 13.47 -3.51
N ILE A 283 -2.86 13.45 -3.66
CA ILE A 283 -3.57 12.38 -4.37
C ILE A 283 -4.54 12.96 -5.39
N ASP A 284 -4.79 12.23 -6.46
CA ASP A 284 -5.76 12.61 -7.48
C ASP A 284 -7.17 12.88 -6.90
N ALA A 285 -7.86 13.90 -7.40
CA ALA A 285 -9.16 14.32 -6.88
C ALA A 285 -10.27 13.27 -7.02
N SER A 286 -10.11 12.26 -7.89
CA SER A 286 -11.09 11.18 -8.04
C SER A 286 -11.33 10.37 -6.76
N VAL A 287 -10.42 10.43 -5.78
CA VAL A 287 -10.57 9.72 -4.50
C VAL A 287 -11.18 10.58 -3.40
N ALA A 288 -11.62 11.81 -3.68
CA ALA A 288 -12.18 12.73 -2.68
C ALA A 288 -13.37 12.12 -1.91
N ASP A 289 -14.19 11.31 -2.60
CA ASP A 289 -15.37 10.63 -2.03
C ASP A 289 -15.07 9.21 -1.49
N ALA A 290 -13.80 8.89 -1.27
CA ALA A 290 -13.41 7.59 -0.73
C ALA A 290 -13.97 7.38 0.68
N LYS A 291 -14.49 6.18 0.92
CA LYS A 291 -15.06 5.77 2.20
C LYS A 291 -14.00 5.08 3.04
N ILE A 292 -14.21 5.06 4.36
CA ILE A 292 -13.39 4.30 5.29
C ILE A 292 -13.32 2.84 4.84
N TYR A 293 -12.11 2.28 4.84
CA TYR A 293 -11.78 0.95 4.32
C TYR A 293 -11.85 0.79 2.80
N ASP A 294 -12.11 1.84 2.01
CA ASP A 294 -11.82 1.79 0.57
C ASP A 294 -10.31 1.59 0.38
N ARG A 295 -9.95 0.76 -0.59
CA ARG A 295 -8.58 0.34 -0.87
C ARG A 295 -8.18 0.86 -2.24
N PHE A 296 -6.93 1.24 -2.43
CA PHE A 296 -6.43 1.81 -3.68
C PHE A 296 -5.04 1.28 -3.96
N GLN A 297 -4.69 1.17 -5.24
CA GLN A 297 -3.30 0.98 -5.64
C GLN A 297 -2.72 2.34 -5.99
N PHE A 298 -1.74 2.80 -5.22
CA PHE A 298 -0.97 3.98 -5.58
C PHE A 298 0.08 3.57 -6.59
N GLU A 299 0.02 4.16 -7.78
CA GLU A 299 0.84 3.81 -8.93
C GLU A 299 2.34 3.83 -8.57
N ARG A 300 3.06 2.72 -8.80
CA ARG A 300 4.49 2.49 -8.44
C ARG A 300 4.81 2.42 -6.94
N THR A 301 3.90 2.78 -6.05
CA THR A 301 4.19 2.87 -4.61
C THR A 301 3.73 1.63 -3.86
N GLY A 302 2.45 1.26 -3.96
CA GLY A 302 1.91 0.20 -3.12
C GLY A 302 0.40 0.15 -3.07
N TYR A 303 -0.10 -0.71 -2.20
CA TYR A 303 -1.52 -0.79 -1.86
C TYR A 303 -1.79 -0.03 -0.58
N PHE A 304 -2.86 0.77 -0.60
CA PHE A 304 -3.24 1.66 0.49
C PHE A 304 -4.71 1.50 0.83
N CYS A 305 -5.08 1.83 2.06
CA CYS A 305 -6.44 1.75 2.56
C CYS A 305 -6.80 3.03 3.31
N VAL A 306 -8.01 3.55 3.10
CA VAL A 306 -8.53 4.70 3.85
C VAL A 306 -8.71 4.29 5.31
N ASP A 307 -8.00 4.99 6.21
CA ASP A 307 -8.08 4.77 7.65
C ASP A 307 -9.36 5.35 8.23
N LYS A 308 -9.80 4.81 9.37
CA LYS A 308 -10.94 5.31 10.14
C LYS A 308 -10.76 6.73 10.67
N ASP A 309 -9.52 7.21 10.79
CA ASP A 309 -9.20 8.58 11.19
C ASP A 309 -9.45 9.62 10.07
N SER A 310 -9.86 9.16 8.89
CA SER A 310 -10.23 10.01 7.76
C SER A 310 -11.51 10.80 8.03
N SER A 311 -11.54 12.03 7.53
CA SER A 311 -12.70 12.93 7.58
C SER A 311 -12.93 13.57 6.22
N LYS A 312 -14.05 14.28 6.03
CA LYS A 312 -14.34 15.02 4.79
C LYS A 312 -13.29 16.06 4.41
N GLN A 313 -12.51 16.54 5.38
CA GLN A 313 -11.49 17.58 5.18
C GLN A 313 -10.07 17.01 5.08
N ARG A 314 -9.87 15.77 5.53
CA ARG A 314 -8.55 15.14 5.63
C ARG A 314 -8.67 13.65 5.40
N LEU A 315 -8.21 13.19 4.24
CA LEU A 315 -8.08 11.77 3.94
C LEU A 315 -6.81 11.23 4.58
N VAL A 316 -6.91 10.05 5.18
CA VAL A 316 -5.78 9.36 5.82
C VAL A 316 -5.68 7.98 5.18
N PHE A 317 -4.50 7.63 4.69
CA PHE A 317 -4.23 6.35 4.05
C PHE A 317 -3.17 5.57 4.81
N ASN A 318 -3.46 4.30 5.06
CA ASN A 318 -2.50 3.32 5.59
C ASN A 318 -1.88 2.52 4.46
N ARG A 319 -0.56 2.33 4.45
CA ARG A 319 0.09 1.36 3.57
C ARG A 319 -0.29 -0.06 3.99
N THR A 320 -1.04 -0.76 3.14
CA THR A 320 -1.38 -2.18 3.33
C THR A 320 -0.15 -3.04 3.06
N VAL A 321 0.35 -3.01 1.83
CA VAL A 321 1.51 -3.78 1.36
C VAL A 321 2.21 -3.05 0.21
N LEU A 322 3.52 -3.21 0.10
CA LEU A 322 4.31 -2.69 -1.03
C LEU A 322 4.00 -3.46 -2.32
N LEU A 323 4.26 -2.86 -3.48
CA LEU A 323 4.30 -3.60 -4.74
C LEU A 323 5.42 -4.64 -4.72
N LYS A 324 5.35 -5.62 -5.63
CA LYS A 324 6.43 -6.60 -5.77
C LYS A 324 7.66 -5.88 -6.32
N GLU A 325 8.78 -5.93 -5.59
CA GLU A 325 10.05 -5.49 -6.13
C GLU A 325 10.51 -6.49 -7.20
N ASP A 326 10.64 -6.02 -8.44
CA ASP A 326 11.39 -6.74 -9.46
C ASP A 326 12.88 -6.60 -9.10
N SER A 327 13.47 -7.63 -8.50
CA SER A 327 14.88 -7.71 -8.12
C SER A 327 15.88 -7.61 -9.30
N GLY A 328 15.42 -7.26 -10.51
CA GLY A 328 16.23 -7.08 -11.71
C GLY A 328 16.19 -5.67 -12.33
N LYS A 329 15.63 -4.66 -11.65
CA LYS A 329 15.56 -3.28 -12.18
C LYS A 329 15.98 -2.22 -11.15
N ASN A 330 17.17 -2.38 -10.57
CA ASN A 330 17.93 -1.25 -10.02
C ASN A 330 19.04 -0.87 -11.00
#